data_AF-A0A6C8GIP8-F1
#
_entry.id   AF-A0A6C8GIP8-F1
#
_cell.length_a   1.000
_cell.length_b   1.000
_cell.length_c   1.000
_cell.angle_alpha   90.00
_cell.angle_beta   90.00
_cell.angle_gamma   90.00
#
_symmetry.space_group_name_H-M   'P 1'
#
loop_
_entity.id
_entity.type
_entity.pdbx_description
1 polymer ?
#
loop_
_entity_poly.entity_id
_entity_poly.type
_entity_poly.pdbx_seq_one_letter_code
_entity_poly.pdbx_strand_id
1 'polypeptide(L)' 'MIALKKMLDEPHECAAVLQQIAAIRGAVNGLMREVIKGHLTEHIVHQSDEARREEDLDVILKVLDSYIK' A
#
# COMPACT_ATOMS: atom_id res chain seq x y z
N MET A 1 6.82 -11.79 3.95
CA MET A 1 5.77 -12.66 4.54
C MET A 1 6.28 -14.03 5.00
N ILE A 2 7.55 -14.40 4.77
CA ILE A 2 8.10 -15.73 5.15
C ILE A 2 7.90 -16.05 6.64
N ALA A 3 8.05 -15.06 7.53
CA ALA A 3 7.83 -15.24 8.96
C ALA A 3 6.38 -15.65 9.30
N LEU A 4 5.37 -14.93 8.74
CA LEU A 4 3.97 -15.29 8.94
C LEU A 4 3.65 -16.68 8.39
N LYS A 5 4.22 -17.04 7.23
CA LYS A 5 4.06 -18.39 6.68
C LYS A 5 4.56 -19.46 7.65
N LYS A 6 5.76 -19.29 8.21
CA LYS A 6 6.29 -20.21 9.23
C LYS A 6 5.38 -20.30 10.45
N MET A 7 4.84 -19.17 10.91
CA MET A 7 3.92 -19.15 12.05
C MET A 7 2.59 -19.88 11.80
N LEU A 8 2.19 -20.05 10.53
CA LEU A 8 1.00 -20.81 10.14
C LEU A 8 1.31 -22.31 9.94
N ASP A 9 2.53 -22.62 9.51
CA ASP A 9 2.99 -24.00 9.26
C ASP A 9 3.41 -24.70 10.59
N GLU A 10 3.65 -23.95 11.67
CA GLU A 10 4.09 -24.44 12.99
C GLU A 10 3.14 -23.98 14.12
N PRO A 11 3.04 -24.71 15.25
CA PRO A 11 2.17 -24.31 16.35
C PRO A 11 2.60 -22.97 16.96
N HIS A 12 1.75 -21.95 16.83
CA HIS A 12 1.91 -20.64 17.46
C HIS A 12 0.61 -20.22 18.14
N GLU A 13 0.70 -19.35 19.14
CA GLU A 13 -0.49 -18.74 19.74
C GLU A 13 -1.24 -17.88 18.71
N CYS A 14 -2.57 -18.03 18.64
CA CYS A 14 -3.41 -17.25 17.72
C CYS A 14 -3.22 -15.74 17.89
N ALA A 15 -3.02 -15.28 19.13
CA ALA A 15 -2.76 -13.87 19.43
C ALA A 15 -1.48 -13.35 18.75
N ALA A 16 -0.41 -14.13 18.77
CA ALA A 16 0.86 -13.78 18.11
C ALA A 16 0.71 -13.73 16.57
N VAL A 17 -0.03 -14.68 15.99
CA VAL A 17 -0.32 -14.68 14.54
C VAL A 17 -1.11 -13.42 14.14
N LEU A 18 -2.15 -13.08 14.91
CA LEU A 18 -2.96 -11.86 14.68
C LEU A 18 -2.12 -10.59 14.80
N GLN A 19 -1.22 -10.51 15.78
CA GLN A 19 -0.30 -9.38 15.94
C GLN A 19 0.64 -9.23 14.74
N GLN A 20 1.17 -10.35 14.22
CA GLN A 20 2.03 -10.32 13.03
C GLN A 20 1.27 -9.85 11.79
N ILE A 21 0.02 -10.27 11.60
CA ILE A 21 -0.85 -9.79 10.52
C ILE A 21 -1.09 -8.28 10.66
N ALA A 22 -1.40 -7.81 11.87
CA ALA A 22 -1.60 -6.39 12.13
C ALA A 22 -0.35 -5.55 11.83
N ALA A 23 0.83 -6.05 12.20
CA ALA A 23 2.12 -5.41 11.90
C ALA A 23 2.39 -5.34 10.39
N ILE A 24 2.15 -6.43 9.66
CA ILE A 24 2.28 -6.47 8.19
C ILE A 24 1.33 -5.46 7.54
N ARG A 25 0.06 -5.42 7.98
CA ARG A 25 -0.90 -4.43 7.49
C ARG A 25 -0.41 -3.01 7.72
N GLY A 26 0.15 -2.71 8.90
CA GLY A 26 0.75 -1.42 9.20
C GLY A 26 1.91 -1.06 8.27
N ALA A 27 2.84 -1.99 8.05
CA ALA A 27 3.98 -1.79 7.16
C ALA A 27 3.56 -1.57 5.70
N VAL A 28 2.60 -2.36 5.19
CA VAL A 28 2.04 -2.20 3.85
C VAL A 28 1.34 -0.85 3.70
N ASN A 29 0.56 -0.41 4.70
CA ASN A 29 -0.07 0.91 4.68
C ASN A 29 0.96 2.06 4.71
N GLY A 30 2.10 1.88 5.38
CA GLY A 30 3.21 2.83 5.35
C GLY A 30 3.82 2.92 3.94
N LEU A 31 4.16 1.78 3.34
CA LEU A 31 4.73 1.71 2.00
C LEU A 31 3.78 2.29 0.93
N MET A 32 2.48 1.98 1.03
CA MET A 32 1.42 2.52 0.19
C MET A 32 1.46 4.05 0.13
N ARG A 33 1.58 4.71 1.30
CA ARG A 33 1.68 6.18 1.38
C ARG A 33 2.89 6.73 0.66
N GLU A 34 4.06 6.11 0.85
CA GLU A 34 5.29 6.55 0.19
C GLU A 34 5.20 6.39 -1.34
N VAL A 35 4.62 5.28 -1.82
CA VAL A 35 4.42 5.05 -3.26
C VAL A 35 3.44 6.06 -3.85
N ILE A 36 2.31 6.34 -3.20
CA ILE A 36 1.34 7.36 -3.63
C ILE A 36 2.02 8.73 -3.70
N LYS A 37 2.78 9.10 -2.66
CA LYS A 37 3.51 10.38 -2.63
C LYS A 37 4.51 10.48 -3.79
N GLY A 38 5.29 9.43 -4.03
CA GLY A 38 6.21 9.36 -5.16
C GLY A 38 5.48 9.55 -6.48
N HIS A 39 4.37 8.84 -6.67
CA HIS A 39 3.58 8.96 -7.89
C HIS A 39 3.03 10.37 -8.11
N LEU A 40 2.43 10.98 -7.09
CA LEU A 40 1.96 12.37 -7.15
C LEU A 40 3.08 13.36 -7.46
N THR A 41 4.26 13.16 -6.89
CA THR A 41 5.39 14.09 -7.08
C THR A 41 5.95 13.97 -8.51
N GLU A 42 6.25 12.75 -8.95
CA GLU A 42 6.93 12.50 -10.23
C GLU A 42 5.98 12.62 -11.42
N HIS A 43 4.75 12.12 -11.31
CA HIS A 43 3.82 11.97 -12.42
C HIS A 43 2.73 13.04 -12.47
N ILE A 44 2.50 13.79 -11.39
CA ILE A 44 1.55 14.91 -11.39
C ILE A 44 2.29 16.24 -11.26
N VAL A 45 3.05 16.47 -10.20
CA VAL A 45 3.69 17.77 -9.93
C VAL A 45 4.75 18.12 -10.97
N HIS A 46 5.58 17.16 -11.36
CA HIS A 46 6.68 17.38 -12.31
C HIS A 46 6.31 17.09 -13.76
N GLN A 47 5.10 16.60 -14.03
CA GLN A 47 4.62 16.33 -15.38
C GLN A 47 4.13 17.62 -16.05
N SER A 48 4.70 17.93 -17.22
CA SER A 48 4.35 19.14 -17.98
C SER A 48 3.14 18.95 -18.89
N ASP A 49 2.90 17.73 -19.37
CA ASP A 49 1.76 17.37 -20.23
C ASP A 49 0.48 17.20 -19.40
N GLU A 50 -0.52 18.04 -19.66
CA GLU A 50 -1.79 18.02 -18.95
C GLU A 50 -2.58 16.72 -19.16
N ALA A 51 -2.62 16.19 -20.39
CA ALA A 51 -3.34 14.94 -20.67
C ALA A 51 -2.72 13.76 -19.91
N ARG A 52 -1.39 13.74 -19.78
CA ARG A 52 -0.71 12.73 -18.95
C ARG A 52 -1.01 12.88 -17.46
N ARG A 53 -1.07 14.12 -16.94
CA ARG A 53 -1.46 14.36 -15.55
C ARG A 53 -2.88 13.87 -15.27
N GLU A 54 -3.82 14.07 -16.20
CA GLU A 54 -5.19 13.58 -16.08
C GLU A 54 -5.25 12.05 -16.05
N GLU A 55 -4.51 11.36 -16.92
CA GLU A 55 -4.40 9.90 -16.89
C GLU A 55 -3.82 9.37 -15.57
N ASP A 56 -2.74 9.98 -15.07
CA ASP A 56 -2.09 9.58 -13.81
C ASP A 56 -2.96 9.92 -12.58
N LEU A 57 -3.76 11.00 -12.63
CA LEU A 57 -4.74 11.31 -11.59
C LEU A 57 -5.80 10.21 -11.46
N ASP A 58 -6.30 9.71 -12.59
CA ASP A 58 -7.27 8.61 -12.64
C ASP A 58 -6.72 7.32 -12.00
N VAL A 59 -5.42 7.07 -12.13
CA VAL A 59 -4.75 5.96 -11.45
C VAL A 59 -4.83 6.13 -9.93
N ILE A 60 -4.51 7.31 -9.42
CA ILE A 60 -4.55 7.59 -7.97
C ILE A 60 -5.98 7.53 -7.42
N LEU A 61 -6.97 8.07 -8.14
CA LEU A 61 -8.37 8.01 -7.70
C LEU A 61 -8.84 6.56 -7.52
N LYS A 62 -8.54 5.68 -8.48
CA LYS A 62 -8.86 4.24 -8.37
C LYS A 62 -8.19 3.59 -7.17
N VAL A 63 -6.95 3.97 -6.87
CA VAL A 63 -6.26 3.49 -5.66
C VAL A 63 -6.99 4.02 -4.41
N LEU A 64 -7.28 5.31 -4.32
CA LEU A 64 -7.96 5.89 -3.16
C LEU A 64 -9.34 5.27 -2.90
N ASP A 65 -10.13 5.01 -3.94
CA ASP A 65 -11.43 4.33 -3.85
C ASP A 65 -11.32 2.91 -3.26
N SER A 66 -10.18 2.23 -3.45
CA SER A 66 -9.93 0.93 -2.83
C SER A 66 -9.60 1.01 -1.34
N TYR A 67 -9.17 2.18 -0.85
CA TYR A 67 -8.79 2.45 0.54
C TYR A 67 -9.91 3.11 1.36
N ILE A 68 -10.72 3.94 0.71
CA ILE A 68 -11.83 4.66 1.32
C ILE A 68 -13.11 3.93 0.94
N LYS A 69 -13.51 2.97 1.77
CA LYS A 69 -14.87 2.42 1.79
C LYS A 69 -15.58 2.84 3.06
#